data_AF-A0A8R2JRS8-F1
#
_entry.id   AF-A0A8R2JRS8-F1
#
_cell.length_a   1.000
_cell.length_b   1.000
_cell.length_c   1.000
_cell.angle_alpha   90.00
_cell.angle_beta   90.00
_cell.angle_gamma   90.00
#
_symmetry.space_group_name_H-M   'P 1'
#
loop_
_entity.id
_entity.type
_entity.pdbx_description
1 polymer ?
#
loop_
_entity_poly.entity_id
_entity_poly.type
_entity_poly.pdbx_seq_one_letter_code
_entity_poly.pdbx_strand_id
1 'polypeptide(L)'
;MQLSTSSELYFHQHYTDVVEGDEFLSLSSEEMVKLISSDELIVPSEEKIFESVIRWIKRDLDSRKQILHQLMEHVRLPLISKDYILKNVVDEPLLINCSKCKDYVFEALRFNLLRSEELITIPHNIRTKPRQPGGTHKVILAVGGEGNEGTLVSTEWYDPTINQWQPGPKMITPSLGGGLAVVNDNFAIHLGGENLDPTFQSGRGLDLSSESPRWKPTYNMLVKRELFGVSVINNCIYVVGGVDDNIILNSAEVFDLRTREWHTISNMSSRRYGRRVARGGVTGVITPPLSRGILNIFLSR
;
A
#
# COMPACT_ATOMS: atom_id res chain seq x y z
N MET A 1 -4.74 -28.48 -21.79
CA MET A 1 -4.09 -27.61 -20.78
C MET A 1 -4.02 -26.15 -21.20
N GLN A 2 -3.67 -25.78 -22.45
CA GLN A 2 -3.61 -24.36 -22.87
C GLN A 2 -4.95 -23.60 -22.77
N LEU A 3 -6.10 -24.23 -23.06
CA LEU A 3 -7.41 -23.57 -22.99
C LEU A 3 -7.82 -23.12 -21.58
N SER A 4 -7.53 -23.93 -20.54
CA SER A 4 -7.87 -23.60 -19.15
C SER A 4 -7.03 -22.43 -18.62
N THR A 5 -5.75 -22.37 -18.99
CA THR A 5 -4.86 -21.27 -18.59
C THR A 5 -5.21 -19.98 -19.33
N SER A 6 -5.58 -20.06 -20.61
CA SER A 6 -6.03 -18.89 -21.37
C SER A 6 -7.39 -18.37 -20.90
N SER A 7 -8.33 -19.24 -20.51
CA SER A 7 -9.59 -18.81 -19.92
C SER A 7 -9.39 -18.14 -18.56
N GLU A 8 -8.54 -18.70 -17.69
CA GLU A 8 -8.21 -18.10 -16.38
C GLU A 8 -7.58 -16.70 -16.53
N LEU A 9 -6.65 -16.52 -17.47
CA LEU A 9 -6.07 -15.20 -17.76
C LEU A 9 -7.10 -14.19 -18.27
N TYR A 10 -8.01 -14.64 -19.14
CA TYR A 10 -9.11 -13.80 -19.62
C TYR A 10 -10.04 -13.37 -18.48
N PHE A 11 -10.39 -14.30 -17.59
CA PHE A 11 -11.19 -14.00 -16.39
C PHE A 11 -10.49 -13.02 -15.46
N HIS A 12 -9.18 -13.14 -15.27
CA HIS A 12 -8.41 -12.20 -14.45
C HIS A 12 -8.38 -10.78 -15.04
N GLN A 13 -8.32 -10.66 -16.37
CA GLN A 13 -8.26 -9.37 -17.06
C GLN A 13 -9.62 -8.67 -17.22
N HIS A 14 -10.68 -9.45 -17.42
CA HIS A 14 -12.03 -8.96 -17.71
C HIS A 14 -13.04 -9.22 -16.58
N TYR A 15 -12.55 -9.31 -15.33
CA TYR A 15 -13.39 -9.68 -14.18
C TYR A 15 -14.64 -8.80 -14.06
N THR A 16 -14.50 -7.48 -14.25
CA THR A 16 -15.63 -6.53 -14.13
C THR A 16 -16.75 -6.85 -15.11
N ASP A 17 -16.42 -7.23 -16.34
CA ASP A 17 -17.40 -7.54 -17.39
C ASP A 17 -18.04 -8.91 -17.16
N VAL A 18 -17.23 -9.88 -16.71
CA VAL A 18 -17.67 -11.26 -16.44
C VAL A 18 -18.69 -11.31 -15.29
N VAL A 19 -18.45 -10.55 -14.22
CA VAL A 19 -19.29 -10.56 -13.02
C VAL A 19 -20.72 -10.10 -13.30
N GLU A 20 -20.93 -9.32 -14.36
CA GLU A 20 -22.26 -8.87 -14.76
C GLU A 20 -23.08 -9.98 -15.43
N GLY A 21 -22.41 -10.95 -16.06
CA GLY A 21 -23.02 -12.04 -16.82
C GLY A 21 -23.65 -13.14 -15.98
N ASP A 22 -24.63 -13.84 -16.56
CA ASP A 22 -25.31 -14.97 -15.91
C ASP A 22 -24.40 -16.20 -15.77
N GLU A 23 -23.38 -16.34 -16.62
CA GLU A 23 -22.37 -17.40 -16.54
C GLU A 23 -21.64 -17.37 -15.19
N PHE A 24 -21.33 -16.18 -14.67
CA PHE A 24 -20.73 -16.02 -13.34
C PHE A 24 -21.63 -16.58 -12.23
N LEU A 25 -22.94 -16.36 -12.32
CA LEU A 25 -23.91 -16.89 -11.35
C LEU A 25 -24.05 -18.42 -11.39
N SER A 26 -23.67 -19.03 -12.51
CA SER A 26 -23.69 -20.48 -12.73
C SER A 26 -22.43 -21.21 -12.25
N LEU A 27 -21.38 -20.49 -11.86
CA LEU A 27 -20.13 -21.08 -11.36
C LEU A 27 -20.37 -22.00 -10.15
N SER A 28 -19.58 -23.07 -10.08
CA SER A 28 -19.57 -23.96 -8.92
C SER A 28 -18.91 -23.30 -7.71
N SER A 29 -19.14 -23.88 -6.54
CA SER A 29 -18.59 -23.35 -5.29
C SER A 29 -17.05 -23.41 -5.24
N GLU A 30 -16.44 -24.42 -5.86
CA GLU A 30 -14.98 -24.59 -5.92
C GLU A 30 -14.33 -23.59 -6.88
N GLU A 31 -14.93 -23.39 -8.06
CA GLU A 31 -14.48 -22.40 -9.04
C GLU A 31 -14.58 -20.98 -8.48
N MET A 32 -15.66 -20.68 -7.76
CA MET A 32 -15.86 -19.38 -7.14
C MET A 32 -14.80 -19.10 -6.06
N VAL A 33 -14.50 -20.05 -5.18
CA VAL A 33 -13.43 -19.93 -4.17
C VAL A 33 -12.08 -19.75 -4.87
N LYS A 34 -11.77 -20.59 -5.86
CA LYS A 34 -10.51 -20.51 -6.61
C LYS A 34 -10.33 -19.13 -7.24
N LEU A 35 -11.38 -18.60 -7.88
CA LEU A 35 -11.37 -17.29 -8.51
C LEU A 35 -11.05 -16.19 -7.51
N ILE A 36 -11.82 -16.07 -6.43
CA ILE A 36 -11.64 -14.97 -5.45
C ILE A 36 -10.39 -15.14 -4.59
N SER A 37 -9.83 -16.34 -4.48
CA SER A 37 -8.56 -16.58 -3.78
C SER A 37 -7.34 -16.06 -4.55
N SER A 38 -7.49 -15.83 -5.86
CA SER A 38 -6.40 -15.42 -6.75
C SER A 38 -5.91 -13.99 -6.46
N ASP A 39 -4.61 -13.85 -6.17
CA ASP A 39 -3.93 -12.54 -6.07
C ASP A 39 -3.87 -11.81 -7.42
N GLU A 40 -4.16 -12.52 -8.52
CA GLU A 40 -3.94 -12.07 -9.90
C GLU A 40 -5.11 -11.32 -10.53
N LEU A 41 -6.24 -11.21 -9.81
CA LEU A 41 -7.44 -10.56 -10.32
C LEU A 41 -7.23 -9.06 -10.53
N ILE A 42 -7.51 -8.60 -11.75
CA ILE A 42 -7.53 -7.17 -12.09
C ILE A 42 -8.94 -6.65 -11.80
N VAL A 43 -9.10 -6.01 -10.64
CA VAL A 43 -10.36 -5.40 -10.21
C VAL A 43 -10.17 -3.94 -9.83
N PRO A 44 -11.17 -3.07 -10.07
CA PRO A 44 -11.06 -1.66 -9.73
C PRO A 44 -11.09 -1.41 -8.22
N SER A 45 -11.77 -2.27 -7.45
CA SER A 45 -11.85 -2.23 -5.99
C SER A 45 -12.30 -3.56 -5.40
N GLU A 46 -11.96 -3.81 -4.14
CA GLU A 46 -12.46 -4.97 -3.38
C GLU A 46 -13.97 -4.87 -3.09
N GLU A 47 -14.56 -3.67 -3.16
CA GLU A 47 -16.01 -3.46 -3.10
C GLU A 47 -16.73 -4.26 -4.19
N LYS A 48 -16.17 -4.30 -5.40
CA LYS A 48 -16.75 -5.06 -6.51
C LYS A 48 -16.68 -6.57 -6.31
N ILE A 49 -15.62 -7.06 -5.67
CA ILE A 49 -15.51 -8.47 -5.30
C ILE A 49 -16.53 -8.81 -4.21
N PHE A 50 -16.71 -7.93 -3.22
CA PHE A 50 -17.74 -8.12 -2.21
C PHE A 50 -19.15 -8.18 -2.82
N GLU A 51 -19.49 -7.22 -3.68
CA GLU A 51 -20.78 -7.17 -4.38
C GLU A 51 -21.02 -8.43 -5.23
N SER A 52 -20.00 -8.91 -5.95
CA SER A 52 -20.09 -10.10 -6.79
C SER A 52 -20.33 -11.37 -5.97
N VAL A 53 -19.61 -11.54 -4.86
CA VAL A 53 -19.78 -12.67 -3.92
C VAL A 53 -21.20 -12.68 -3.35
N ILE A 54 -21.69 -11.54 -2.87
CA ILE A 54 -23.04 -11.44 -2.31
C ILE A 54 -24.11 -11.71 -3.38
N ARG A 55 -23.94 -11.19 -4.59
CA ARG A 55 -24.85 -11.46 -5.73
C ARG A 55 -24.88 -12.95 -6.07
N TRP A 56 -23.72 -13.61 -6.10
CA TRP A 56 -23.60 -15.05 -6.37
C TRP A 56 -24.29 -15.88 -5.28
N ILE A 57 -24.17 -15.52 -4.01
CA ILE A 57 -24.84 -16.23 -2.90
C ILE A 57 -26.36 -16.01 -2.95
N LYS A 58 -26.82 -14.79 -3.21
CA LYS A 58 -28.26 -14.45 -3.27
C LYS A 58 -29.01 -15.19 -4.38
N ARG A 59 -28.31 -15.72 -5.39
CA ARG A 59 -28.91 -16.56 -6.45
C ARG A 59 -29.42 -17.91 -5.94
N ASP A 60 -28.74 -18.51 -4.96
CA ASP A 60 -29.11 -19.79 -4.35
C ASP A 60 -28.72 -19.78 -2.87
N LEU A 61 -29.59 -19.19 -2.06
CA LEU A 61 -29.36 -18.98 -0.63
C LEU A 61 -29.31 -20.29 0.16
N ASP A 62 -30.03 -21.31 -0.26
CA ASP A 62 -30.19 -22.54 0.52
C ASP A 62 -28.92 -23.38 0.48
N SER A 63 -28.28 -23.49 -0.69
CA SER A 63 -27.02 -24.25 -0.83
C SER A 63 -25.78 -23.41 -0.51
N ARG A 64 -25.73 -22.15 -0.97
CA ARG A 64 -24.51 -21.32 -0.96
C ARG A 64 -24.26 -20.62 0.38
N LYS A 65 -25.26 -20.52 1.25
CA LYS A 65 -25.08 -19.93 2.59
C LYS A 65 -24.05 -20.68 3.44
N GLN A 66 -23.89 -21.99 3.24
CA GLN A 66 -22.92 -22.79 3.98
C GLN A 66 -21.47 -22.43 3.64
N ILE A 67 -21.19 -22.04 2.38
CA ILE A 67 -19.84 -21.68 1.92
C ILE A 67 -19.49 -20.19 2.11
N LEU A 68 -20.45 -19.36 2.53
CA LEU A 68 -20.26 -17.91 2.74
C LEU A 68 -18.97 -17.59 3.51
N HIS A 69 -18.71 -18.30 4.61
CA HIS A 69 -17.55 -18.03 5.44
C HIS A 69 -16.21 -18.30 4.72
N GLN A 70 -16.13 -19.34 3.89
CA GLN A 70 -14.94 -19.63 3.08
C GLN A 70 -14.73 -18.57 2.00
N LEU A 71 -15.82 -18.10 1.39
CA LEU A 71 -15.73 -17.03 0.40
C LEU A 71 -15.25 -15.71 1.02
N MET A 72 -15.86 -15.33 2.15
CA MET A 72 -15.50 -14.09 2.86
C MET A 72 -14.08 -14.08 3.40
N GLU A 73 -13.46 -15.26 3.62
CA GLU A 73 -12.06 -15.36 4.02
C GLU A 73 -11.11 -14.77 2.96
N HIS A 74 -11.50 -14.82 1.69
CA HIS A 74 -10.73 -14.35 0.54
C HIS A 74 -11.15 -12.96 0.04
N VAL A 75 -12.23 -12.38 0.58
CA VAL A 75 -12.62 -10.99 0.32
C VAL A 75 -11.82 -10.08 1.24
N ARG A 76 -11.09 -9.12 0.67
CA ARG A 76 -10.16 -8.27 1.43
C ARG A 76 -10.89 -7.07 2.02
N LEU A 77 -11.90 -7.34 2.85
CA LEU A 77 -12.71 -6.33 3.55
C LEU A 77 -11.87 -5.21 4.21
N PRO A 78 -10.72 -5.48 4.85
CA PRO A 78 -9.86 -4.43 5.41
C PRO A 78 -9.43 -3.33 4.41
N LEU A 79 -9.35 -3.65 3.13
CA LEU A 79 -8.96 -2.73 2.06
C LEU A 79 -10.12 -1.93 1.47
N ILE A 80 -11.36 -2.24 1.87
CA ILE A 80 -12.55 -1.49 1.47
C ILE A 80 -12.64 -0.19 2.27
N SER A 81 -13.21 0.85 1.67
CA SER A 81 -13.43 2.13 2.32
C SER A 81 -14.30 1.99 3.58
N LYS A 82 -13.91 2.67 4.67
CA LYS A 82 -14.65 2.65 5.95
C LYS A 82 -16.13 3.01 5.77
N ASP A 83 -16.41 4.02 4.95
CA ASP A 83 -17.77 4.50 4.69
C ASP A 83 -18.62 3.45 3.98
N TYR A 84 -18.03 2.69 3.06
CA TYR A 84 -18.73 1.59 2.39
C TYR A 84 -19.00 0.43 3.35
N ILE A 85 -18.02 0.05 4.19
CA ILE A 85 -18.21 -1.02 5.18
C ILE A 85 -19.39 -0.69 6.11
N LEU A 86 -19.40 0.53 6.66
CA LEU A 86 -20.45 0.97 7.59
C LEU A 86 -21.83 1.03 6.95
N LYS A 87 -21.94 1.38 5.66
CA LYS A 87 -23.23 1.53 4.96
C LYS A 87 -23.75 0.22 4.38
N ASN A 88 -22.88 -0.62 3.82
CA ASN A 88 -23.28 -1.73 2.96
C ASN A 88 -22.89 -3.11 3.50
N VAL A 89 -21.87 -3.20 4.37
CA VAL A 89 -21.34 -4.50 4.84
C VAL A 89 -21.85 -4.85 6.24
N VAL A 90 -21.86 -3.88 7.16
CA VAL A 90 -22.28 -4.10 8.57
C VAL A 90 -23.74 -4.57 8.66
N ASP A 91 -24.62 -3.98 7.86
CA ASP A 91 -26.06 -4.23 7.90
C ASP A 91 -26.52 -5.36 6.95
N GLU A 92 -25.61 -6.02 6.23
CA GLU A 92 -25.96 -7.08 5.28
C GLU A 92 -26.46 -8.34 6.05
N PRO A 93 -27.71 -8.80 5.82
CA PRO A 93 -28.32 -9.88 6.60
C PRO A 93 -27.55 -11.21 6.53
N LEU A 94 -26.83 -11.47 5.44
CA LEU A 94 -26.03 -12.69 5.28
C LEU A 94 -24.84 -12.73 6.25
N LEU A 95 -24.20 -11.59 6.49
CA LEU A 95 -23.03 -11.48 7.38
C LEU A 95 -23.47 -11.46 8.85
N ILE A 96 -24.58 -10.79 9.17
CA ILE A 96 -25.13 -10.73 10.54
C ILE A 96 -25.52 -12.11 11.07
N ASN A 97 -25.93 -13.03 10.20
CA ASN A 97 -26.34 -14.37 10.60
C ASN A 97 -25.18 -15.37 10.71
N CYS A 98 -23.94 -14.96 10.42
CA CYS A 98 -22.76 -15.83 10.49
C CYS A 98 -21.72 -15.27 11.47
N SER A 99 -21.37 -16.04 12.52
CA SER A 99 -20.39 -15.61 13.53
C SER A 99 -19.02 -15.31 12.93
N LYS A 100 -18.47 -16.21 12.10
CA LYS A 100 -17.17 -16.00 11.44
C LYS A 100 -17.14 -14.75 10.54
N CYS A 101 -18.25 -14.47 9.84
CA CYS A 101 -18.32 -13.29 8.98
C CYS A 101 -18.28 -11.99 9.78
N LYS A 102 -18.90 -11.96 10.97
CA LYS A 102 -18.77 -10.83 11.90
C LYS A 102 -17.32 -10.62 12.30
N ASP A 103 -16.57 -11.68 12.57
CA ASP A 103 -15.15 -11.57 12.93
C ASP A 103 -14.35 -10.90 11.80
N TYR A 104 -14.62 -11.23 10.53
CA TYR A 104 -13.98 -10.55 9.39
C TYR A 104 -14.38 -9.07 9.26
N VAL A 105 -15.64 -8.72 9.55
CA VAL A 105 -16.07 -7.31 9.55
C VAL A 105 -15.43 -6.53 10.70
N PHE A 106 -15.35 -7.12 11.90
CA PHE A 106 -14.64 -6.54 13.03
C PHE A 106 -13.14 -6.38 12.74
N GLU A 107 -12.51 -7.36 12.11
CA GLU A 107 -11.12 -7.29 11.63
C GLU A 107 -10.94 -6.09 10.69
N ALA A 108 -11.84 -5.93 9.70
CA ALA A 108 -11.78 -4.84 8.73
C ALA A 108 -12.01 -3.44 9.35
N LEU A 109 -12.94 -3.32 10.29
CA LEU A 109 -13.18 -2.07 11.02
C LEU A 109 -12.00 -1.72 11.93
N ARG A 110 -11.43 -2.71 12.63
CA ARG A 110 -10.22 -2.53 13.45
C ARG A 110 -9.03 -2.14 12.57
N PHE A 111 -8.86 -2.76 11.42
CA PHE A 111 -7.83 -2.40 10.44
C PHE A 111 -7.98 -0.96 9.98
N ASN A 112 -9.20 -0.54 9.58
CA ASN A 112 -9.44 0.83 9.13
C ASN A 112 -9.24 1.88 10.24
N LEU A 113 -9.59 1.54 11.49
CA LEU A 113 -9.32 2.39 12.65
C LEU A 113 -7.81 2.54 12.86
N LEU A 114 -7.08 1.43 12.93
CA LEU A 114 -5.62 1.44 13.09
C LEU A 114 -4.93 2.14 11.92
N ARG A 115 -5.34 1.95 10.67
CA ARG A 115 -4.78 2.63 9.49
C ARG A 115 -4.98 4.15 9.54
N SER A 116 -6.03 4.61 10.22
CA SER A 116 -6.27 6.04 10.42
C SER A 116 -5.33 6.66 11.44
N GLU A 117 -4.93 5.89 12.47
CA GLU A 117 -4.14 6.35 13.63
C GLU A 117 -2.63 5.98 13.54
N GLU A 118 -2.28 4.84 12.92
CA GLU A 118 -0.98 4.19 13.00
C GLU A 118 -0.62 3.52 11.66
N LEU A 119 0.37 4.08 10.95
CA LEU A 119 0.68 3.69 9.57
C LEU A 119 1.42 2.34 9.40
N ILE A 120 1.98 1.75 10.46
CA ILE A 120 3.16 0.87 10.29
C ILE A 120 2.98 -0.59 10.77
N THR A 121 1.99 -0.88 11.61
CA THR A 121 1.87 -2.21 12.22
C THR A 121 0.45 -2.70 12.17
N ILE A 122 0.06 -3.16 11.00
CA ILE A 122 -1.13 -3.97 10.89
C ILE A 122 -0.69 -5.39 10.55
N PRO A 123 -1.09 -6.39 11.36
CA PRO A 123 -0.75 -7.79 11.09
C PRO A 123 -1.10 -8.14 9.65
N HIS A 124 -0.10 -8.55 8.89
CA HIS A 124 -0.29 -8.90 7.49
C HIS A 124 -0.90 -10.30 7.39
N ASN A 125 -2.19 -10.35 7.07
CA ASN A 125 -2.87 -11.53 6.58
C ASN A 125 -3.32 -11.30 5.12
N ILE A 126 -3.83 -12.35 4.46
CA ILE A 126 -4.26 -12.29 3.05
C ILE A 126 -5.31 -11.20 2.77
N ARG A 127 -6.13 -10.81 3.77
CA ARG A 127 -7.18 -9.79 3.66
C ARG A 127 -6.66 -8.36 3.83
N THR A 128 -5.45 -8.20 4.33
CA THR A 128 -4.79 -6.88 4.53
C THR A 128 -3.76 -6.56 3.46
N LYS A 129 -3.44 -7.51 2.58
CA LYS A 129 -2.52 -7.32 1.46
C LYS A 129 -3.32 -7.05 0.18
N PRO A 130 -3.09 -5.95 -0.56
CA PRO A 130 -3.75 -5.73 -1.85
C PRO A 130 -3.46 -6.83 -2.87
N ARG A 131 -4.38 -7.03 -3.82
CA ARG A 131 -4.16 -7.94 -4.97
C ARG A 131 -3.01 -7.41 -5.81
N GLN A 132 -2.18 -8.32 -6.31
CA GLN A 132 -1.00 -7.99 -7.10
C GLN A 132 -1.02 -8.81 -8.38
N PRO A 133 -1.78 -8.38 -9.41
CA PRO A 133 -1.75 -9.00 -10.72
C PRO A 133 -0.33 -9.06 -11.27
N GLY A 134 0.19 -10.28 -11.43
CA GLY A 134 1.18 -10.73 -12.39
C GLY A 134 2.27 -9.72 -12.67
N GLY A 135 3.14 -9.49 -11.68
CA GLY A 135 4.26 -8.58 -11.84
C GLY A 135 3.80 -7.13 -11.88
N THR A 136 3.06 -6.71 -10.86
CA THR A 136 2.63 -5.32 -10.64
C THR A 136 3.70 -4.36 -11.08
N HIS A 137 3.35 -3.58 -12.10
CA HIS A 137 4.22 -2.62 -12.73
C HIS A 137 4.84 -1.73 -11.65
N LYS A 138 6.16 -1.81 -11.45
CA LYS A 138 6.82 -1.02 -10.41
C LYS A 138 7.07 0.38 -10.93
N VAL A 139 6.73 1.37 -10.12
CA VAL A 139 6.99 2.78 -10.38
C VAL A 139 8.13 3.28 -9.49
N ILE A 140 8.79 4.35 -9.91
CA ILE A 140 9.83 4.99 -9.11
C ILE A 140 9.20 6.21 -8.45
N LEU A 141 9.16 6.25 -7.12
CA LEU A 141 8.75 7.43 -6.36
C LEU A 141 9.95 8.33 -6.12
N ALA A 142 9.88 9.57 -6.59
CA ALA A 142 10.80 10.65 -6.27
C ALA A 142 10.13 11.60 -5.27
N VAL A 143 10.84 11.93 -4.19
CA VAL A 143 10.30 12.72 -3.06
C VAL A 143 11.22 13.89 -2.74
N GLY A 144 10.65 15.11 -2.71
CA GLY A 144 11.35 16.31 -2.27
C GLY A 144 12.49 16.71 -3.19
N GLY A 145 13.56 17.26 -2.61
CA GLY A 145 14.72 17.77 -3.34
C GLY A 145 14.70 19.29 -3.46
N GLU A 146 15.47 19.82 -4.42
CA GLU A 146 15.68 21.26 -4.61
C GLU A 146 15.33 21.62 -6.05
N GLY A 147 14.39 22.53 -6.24
CA GLY A 147 14.02 23.10 -7.53
C GLY A 147 14.51 24.54 -7.68
N ASN A 148 14.10 25.19 -8.76
CA ASN A 148 14.50 26.57 -9.06
C ASN A 148 14.02 27.58 -8.01
N GLU A 149 12.91 27.29 -7.33
CA GLU A 149 12.30 28.15 -6.31
C GLU A 149 12.63 27.71 -4.88
N GLY A 150 13.57 26.78 -4.71
CA GLY A 150 14.00 26.25 -3.42
C GLY A 150 13.56 24.81 -3.15
N THR A 151 13.49 24.45 -1.87
CA THR A 151 13.20 23.08 -1.43
C THR A 151 11.78 22.66 -1.82
N LEU A 152 11.66 21.47 -2.40
CA LEU A 152 10.42 20.97 -2.97
C LEU A 152 9.55 20.25 -1.93
N VAL A 153 8.24 20.45 -2.03
CA VAL A 153 7.20 19.63 -1.39
C VAL A 153 6.62 18.57 -2.34
N SER A 154 6.96 18.65 -3.62
CA SER A 154 6.41 17.75 -4.64
C SER A 154 6.94 16.34 -4.47
N THR A 155 6.10 15.40 -4.86
CA THR A 155 6.51 14.03 -5.13
C THR A 155 6.03 13.68 -6.53
N GLU A 156 6.79 12.87 -7.23
CA GLU A 156 6.46 12.40 -8.56
C GLU A 156 6.69 10.90 -8.61
N TRP A 157 5.85 10.19 -9.35
CA TRP A 157 6.06 8.78 -9.66
C TRP A 157 6.41 8.65 -11.15
N TYR A 158 7.44 7.87 -11.46
CA TYR A 158 7.78 7.52 -12.83
C TYR A 158 7.24 6.13 -13.13
N ASP A 159 6.41 6.06 -14.16
CA ASP A 159 5.86 4.83 -14.68
C ASP A 159 6.71 4.36 -15.89
N PRO A 160 7.47 3.25 -15.76
CA PRO A 160 8.29 2.75 -16.87
C PRO A 160 7.51 2.13 -18.04
N THR A 161 6.21 1.83 -17.91
CA THR A 161 5.41 1.28 -19.02
C THR A 161 5.02 2.39 -19.98
N ILE A 162 4.60 3.53 -19.45
CA ILE A 162 4.24 4.70 -20.26
C ILE A 162 5.41 5.66 -20.45
N ASN A 163 6.54 5.42 -19.77
CA ASN A 163 7.74 6.25 -19.80
C ASN A 163 7.43 7.72 -19.46
N GLN A 164 6.67 7.95 -18.40
CA GLN A 164 6.23 9.29 -17.99
C GLN A 164 6.33 9.48 -16.48
N TRP A 165 6.68 10.71 -16.10
CA TRP A 165 6.49 11.21 -14.74
C TRP A 165 5.06 11.70 -14.59
N GLN A 166 4.46 11.37 -13.46
CA GLN A 166 3.12 11.78 -13.10
C GLN A 166 3.17 12.43 -11.70
N PRO A 167 2.26 13.37 -11.39
CA PRO A 167 2.24 14.01 -10.09
C PRO A 167 1.78 13.04 -9.00
N GLY A 168 2.50 13.03 -7.88
CA GLY A 168 2.18 12.25 -6.69
C GLY A 168 1.68 13.10 -5.51
N PRO A 169 1.44 12.49 -4.34
CA PRO A 169 0.97 13.17 -3.14
C PRO A 169 2.01 14.12 -2.54
N LYS A 170 1.71 15.42 -2.50
CA LYS A 170 2.61 16.45 -1.94
C LYS A 170 2.93 16.19 -0.47
N MET A 171 4.19 16.40 -0.08
CA MET A 171 4.63 16.39 1.30
C MET A 171 4.02 17.54 2.10
N ILE A 172 3.92 17.35 3.41
CA ILE A 172 3.45 18.37 4.35
C ILE A 172 4.47 19.51 4.48
N THR A 173 5.76 19.17 4.49
CA THR A 173 6.89 20.08 4.67
C THR A 173 7.94 19.86 3.59
N PRO A 174 8.61 20.91 3.08
CA PRO A 174 9.73 20.75 2.17
C PRO A 174 10.83 19.93 2.85
N SER A 175 11.52 19.09 2.08
CA SER A 175 12.61 18.26 2.58
C SER A 175 13.74 18.11 1.57
N LEU A 176 14.97 18.23 2.06
CA LEU A 176 16.20 18.08 1.31
C LEU A 176 17.17 17.15 2.03
N GLY A 177 17.81 16.23 1.31
CA GLY A 177 18.82 15.34 1.91
C GLY A 177 18.28 14.35 2.94
N GLY A 178 16.96 14.10 2.95
CA GLY A 178 16.35 13.02 3.72
C GLY A 178 16.68 11.63 3.15
N GLY A 179 16.15 10.60 3.79
CA GLY A 179 16.19 9.21 3.33
C GLY A 179 14.78 8.68 3.05
N LEU A 180 14.62 7.90 1.99
CA LEU A 180 13.36 7.26 1.63
C LEU A 180 13.53 5.73 1.70
N ALA A 181 12.64 5.08 2.43
CA ALA A 181 12.57 3.65 2.58
C ALA A 181 11.21 3.14 2.11
N VAL A 182 11.19 2.00 1.42
CA VAL A 182 9.94 1.33 1.03
C VAL A 182 9.86 0.03 1.82
N VAL A 183 8.77 -0.17 2.53
CA VAL A 183 8.51 -1.31 3.40
C VAL A 183 7.36 -2.12 2.79
N ASN A 184 7.63 -3.41 2.56
CA ASN A 184 6.66 -4.41 2.08
C ASN A 184 5.89 -3.97 0.82
N ASP A 185 6.51 -3.17 -0.06
CA ASP A 185 5.93 -2.54 -1.26
C ASP A 185 4.68 -1.65 -1.03
N ASN A 186 4.19 -1.54 0.21
CA ASN A 186 2.92 -0.88 0.54
C ASN A 186 3.11 0.43 1.32
N PHE A 187 4.28 0.66 1.92
CA PHE A 187 4.52 1.86 2.71
C PHE A 187 5.83 2.52 2.29
N ALA A 188 5.76 3.81 1.94
CA ALA A 188 6.96 4.63 1.77
C ALA A 188 7.16 5.48 3.02
N ILE A 189 8.38 5.50 3.56
CA ILE A 189 8.74 6.23 4.77
C ILE A 189 9.90 7.15 4.42
N HIS A 190 9.63 8.44 4.48
CA HIS A 190 10.63 9.48 4.37
C HIS A 190 11.10 9.87 5.78
N LEU A 191 12.41 9.96 5.97
CA LEU A 191 13.07 10.24 7.25
C LEU A 191 14.07 11.38 7.08
N GLY A 192 14.29 12.13 8.15
CA GLY A 192 15.35 13.13 8.23
C GLY A 192 15.27 14.23 7.17
N GLY A 193 16.44 14.79 6.85
CA GLY A 193 16.60 15.87 5.89
C GLY A 193 16.50 17.26 6.52
N GLU A 194 17.03 18.24 5.81
CA GLU A 194 16.84 19.65 6.08
C GLU A 194 15.39 20.00 5.77
N ASN A 195 14.63 20.27 6.82
CA ASN A 195 13.27 20.76 6.74
C ASN A 195 13.15 22.10 7.47
N LEU A 196 12.18 22.89 7.09
CA LEU A 196 11.86 24.15 7.77
C LEU A 196 11.06 23.92 9.07
N ASP A 197 10.97 22.68 9.54
CA ASP A 197 10.10 22.29 10.65
C ASP A 197 10.86 22.34 11.99
N PRO A 198 10.55 23.29 12.88
CA PRO A 198 11.20 23.41 14.19
C PRO A 198 10.82 22.28 15.16
N THR A 199 9.83 21.45 14.83
CA THR A 199 9.37 20.35 15.70
C THR A 199 10.22 19.09 15.58
N PHE A 200 11.20 19.06 14.66
CA PHE A 200 12.05 17.90 14.37
C PHE A 200 11.25 16.62 14.08
N GLN A 201 9.97 16.72 13.70
CA GLN A 201 9.21 15.58 13.23
C GLN A 201 9.74 15.18 11.85
N SER A 202 10.80 14.37 11.82
CA SER A 202 11.48 14.03 10.57
C SER A 202 10.83 12.85 9.85
N GLY A 203 10.03 12.06 10.56
CA GLY A 203 9.33 10.92 10.00
C GLY A 203 8.07 11.34 9.25
N ARG A 204 7.95 10.93 7.99
CA ARG A 204 6.72 10.99 7.21
C ARG A 204 6.47 9.63 6.58
N GLY A 205 5.28 9.07 6.80
CA GLY A 205 4.86 7.83 6.17
C GLY A 205 3.78 8.08 5.11
N LEU A 206 3.81 7.27 4.07
CA LEU A 206 2.86 7.26 2.96
C LEU A 206 2.36 5.82 2.77
N ASP A 207 1.07 5.62 3.02
CA ASP A 207 0.37 4.38 2.70
C ASP A 207 0.06 4.35 1.20
N LEU A 208 0.77 3.50 0.47
CA LEU A 208 0.65 3.31 -0.97
C LEU A 208 -0.54 2.42 -1.33
N SER A 209 -1.08 1.66 -0.37
CA SER A 209 -2.29 0.86 -0.58
C SER A 209 -3.58 1.69 -0.52
N SER A 210 -3.49 2.93 -0.03
CA SER A 210 -4.62 3.83 0.08
C SER A 210 -5.08 4.36 -1.29
N GLU A 211 -6.40 4.38 -1.52
CA GLU A 211 -7.00 4.99 -2.72
C GLU A 211 -6.67 6.49 -2.87
N SER A 212 -6.43 7.16 -1.74
CA SER A 212 -5.97 8.54 -1.68
C SER A 212 -4.70 8.59 -0.82
N PRO A 213 -3.52 8.30 -1.40
CA PRO A 213 -2.28 8.28 -0.67
C PRO A 213 -1.96 9.70 -0.19
N ARG A 214 -1.61 9.85 1.08
CA ARG A 214 -1.21 11.13 1.67
C ARG A 214 -0.11 10.92 2.69
N TRP A 215 0.86 11.83 2.69
CA TRP A 215 1.90 11.85 3.72
C TRP A 215 1.25 12.16 5.07
N LYS A 216 1.58 11.37 6.09
CA LYS A 216 1.25 11.66 7.49
C LYS A 216 2.52 11.64 8.33
N PRO A 217 2.56 12.38 9.45
CA PRO A 217 3.64 12.23 10.42
C PRO A 217 3.78 10.78 10.89
N THR A 218 5.01 10.36 11.16
CA THR A 218 5.31 9.06 11.77
C THR A 218 6.43 9.20 12.81
N TYR A 219 6.94 8.07 13.31
CA TYR A 219 7.96 8.01 14.35
C TYR A 219 9.24 8.75 13.96
N ASN A 220 9.80 9.48 14.92
CA ASN A 220 11.00 10.28 14.73
C ASN A 220 12.25 9.46 15.08
N MET A 221 13.32 9.68 14.31
CA MET A 221 14.65 9.15 14.63
C MET A 221 15.14 9.71 15.96
N LEU A 222 16.02 9.00 16.66
CA LEU A 222 16.59 9.48 17.94
C LEU A 222 17.58 10.61 17.71
N VAL A 223 18.30 10.56 16.59
CA VAL A 223 19.26 11.61 16.17
C VAL A 223 18.77 12.23 14.88
N LYS A 224 18.78 13.56 14.81
CA LYS A 224 18.48 14.29 13.56
C LYS A 224 19.63 14.10 12.58
N ARG A 225 19.30 13.84 11.32
CA ARG A 225 20.29 13.48 10.29
C ARG A 225 19.87 14.00 8.92
N GLU A 226 20.84 14.46 8.15
CA GLU A 226 20.77 14.63 6.71
C GLU A 226 21.86 13.80 6.01
N LEU A 227 21.70 13.56 4.71
CA LEU A 227 22.69 12.88 3.86
C LEU A 227 23.14 11.52 4.43
N PHE A 228 22.23 10.75 5.02
CA PHE A 228 22.48 9.44 5.62
C PHE A 228 22.11 8.30 4.67
N GLY A 229 22.60 7.10 4.97
CA GLY A 229 22.13 5.88 4.31
C GLY A 229 20.88 5.33 4.98
N VAL A 230 19.89 4.91 4.20
CA VAL A 230 18.68 4.25 4.70
C VAL A 230 18.45 2.94 3.95
N SER A 231 18.03 1.89 4.66
CA SER A 231 17.65 0.61 4.05
C SER A 231 16.66 -0.14 4.92
N VAL A 232 15.97 -1.12 4.34
CA VAL A 232 15.03 -1.99 5.05
C VAL A 232 15.57 -3.41 5.04
N ILE A 233 15.71 -4.01 6.22
CA ILE A 233 16.17 -5.39 6.39
C ILE A 233 15.23 -6.06 7.41
N ASN A 234 14.60 -7.18 7.04
CA ASN A 234 13.71 -7.96 7.91
C ASN A 234 12.66 -7.09 8.65
N ASN A 235 11.92 -6.27 7.91
CA ASN A 235 10.90 -5.37 8.46
C ASN A 235 11.45 -4.39 9.51
N CYS A 236 12.72 -4.03 9.43
CA CYS A 236 13.32 -2.99 10.25
C CYS A 236 13.97 -1.95 9.34
N ILE A 237 13.83 -0.66 9.68
CA ILE A 237 14.44 0.43 8.91
C ILE A 237 15.75 0.79 9.58
N TYR A 238 16.84 0.70 8.83
CA TYR A 238 18.18 1.05 9.30
C TYR A 238 18.57 2.40 8.75
N VAL A 239 19.05 3.27 9.63
CA VAL A 239 19.60 4.58 9.31
C VAL A 239 21.05 4.62 9.76
N VAL A 240 21.97 4.93 8.85
CA VAL A 240 23.42 4.83 9.10
C VAL A 240 24.15 6.11 8.69
N GLY A 241 24.99 6.62 9.60
CA GLY A 241 25.83 7.79 9.35
C GLY A 241 25.04 9.07 9.14
N GLY A 242 25.48 9.90 8.20
CA GLY A 242 24.89 11.19 7.88
C GLY A 242 25.56 12.36 8.61
N VAL A 243 24.90 13.50 8.58
CA VAL A 243 25.33 14.74 9.21
C VAL A 243 24.24 15.20 10.17
N ASP A 244 24.64 15.53 11.39
CA ASP A 244 23.85 16.25 12.38
C ASP A 244 24.44 17.65 12.51
N ASP A 245 23.78 18.63 11.90
CA ASP A 245 24.27 20.00 11.70
C ASP A 245 25.67 20.03 11.04
N ASN A 246 26.73 20.14 11.84
CA ASN A 246 28.13 20.20 11.38
C ASN A 246 28.94 18.95 11.77
N ILE A 247 28.28 17.93 12.34
CA ILE A 247 28.93 16.73 12.85
C ILE A 247 28.64 15.55 11.93
N ILE A 248 29.68 15.04 11.28
CA ILE A 248 29.58 13.79 10.54
C ILE A 248 29.47 12.63 11.52
N LEU A 249 28.44 11.80 11.35
CA LEU A 249 28.11 10.71 12.25
C LEU A 249 28.76 9.40 11.82
N ASN A 250 29.12 8.59 12.81
CA ASN A 250 29.37 7.15 12.65
C ASN A 250 28.31 6.30 13.36
N SER A 251 27.33 6.93 14.03
CA SER A 251 26.25 6.24 14.70
C SER A 251 25.24 5.67 13.70
N ALA A 252 24.52 4.66 14.15
CA ALA A 252 23.47 4.01 13.39
C ALA A 252 22.28 3.69 14.31
N GLU A 253 21.10 3.66 13.72
CA GLU A 253 19.84 3.40 14.42
C GLU A 253 18.98 2.45 13.60
N VAL A 254 18.15 1.68 14.30
CA VAL A 254 17.17 0.77 13.71
C VAL A 254 15.79 1.07 14.27
N PHE A 255 14.81 1.16 13.37
CA PHE A 255 13.40 1.19 13.72
C PHE A 255 12.81 -0.20 13.54
N ASP A 256 12.42 -0.84 14.65
CA ASP A 256 11.67 -2.10 14.60
C ASP A 256 10.20 -1.74 14.36
N LEU A 257 9.68 -2.10 13.17
CA LEU A 257 8.30 -1.79 12.80
C LEU A 257 7.31 -2.45 13.76
N ARG A 258 7.64 -3.63 14.31
CA ARG A 258 6.78 -4.42 15.23
C ARG A 258 6.67 -3.75 16.60
N THR A 259 7.77 -3.29 17.19
CA THR A 259 7.74 -2.64 18.51
C THR A 259 7.45 -1.15 18.42
N ARG A 260 7.62 -0.55 17.23
CA ARG A 260 7.44 0.88 16.95
C ARG A 260 8.43 1.76 17.69
N GLU A 261 9.63 1.24 17.89
CA GLU A 261 10.66 1.91 18.66
C GLU A 261 11.95 2.00 17.87
N TRP A 262 12.57 3.18 17.95
CA TRP A 262 13.91 3.40 17.47
C TRP A 262 14.91 2.94 18.52
N HIS A 263 15.94 2.25 18.08
CA HIS A 263 17.03 1.77 18.92
C HIS A 263 18.36 2.18 18.30
N THR A 264 19.29 2.63 19.14
CA THR A 264 20.68 2.78 18.71
C THR A 264 21.33 1.41 18.54
N ILE A 265 22.07 1.23 17.46
CA ILE A 265 22.90 0.04 17.22
C ILE A 265 24.38 0.40 17.24
N SER A 266 25.25 -0.60 17.13
CA SER A 266 26.70 -0.39 17.15
C SER A 266 27.15 0.64 16.12
N ASN A 267 28.04 1.54 16.54
CA ASN A 267 28.62 2.56 15.68
C ASN A 267 29.54 1.93 14.62
N MET A 268 29.59 2.56 13.45
CA MET A 268 30.59 2.28 12.44
C MET A 268 31.99 2.68 12.92
N SER A 269 33.01 2.00 12.42
CA SER A 269 34.43 2.31 12.70
C SER A 269 34.89 3.65 12.12
N SER A 270 34.17 4.20 11.15
CA SER A 270 34.48 5.49 10.52
C SER A 270 33.19 6.28 10.29
N ARG A 271 33.31 7.61 10.41
CA ARG A 271 32.24 8.57 10.09
C ARG A 271 32.00 8.60 8.58
N ARG A 272 30.75 8.60 8.15
CA ARG A 272 30.38 8.54 6.72
C ARG A 272 29.08 9.30 6.49
N TYR A 273 28.99 10.01 5.37
CA TYR A 273 27.78 10.65 4.88
C TYR A 273 27.73 10.52 3.35
N GLY A 274 26.54 10.61 2.77
CA GLY A 274 26.33 10.59 1.34
C GLY A 274 26.93 11.83 0.70
N ARG A 275 27.84 11.66 -0.27
CA ARG A 275 28.26 12.77 -1.13
C ARG A 275 27.08 13.17 -2.01
N ARG A 276 26.72 14.44 -1.97
CA ARG A 276 25.72 15.05 -2.85
C ARG A 276 26.29 15.04 -4.28
N VAL A 277 25.98 14.01 -5.09
CA VAL A 277 26.50 13.90 -6.47
C VAL A 277 25.63 14.70 -7.47
N ALA A 278 24.41 15.04 -7.08
CA ALA A 278 23.56 16.04 -7.75
C ALA A 278 22.57 16.62 -6.73
N ARG A 279 22.01 17.81 -7.00
CA ARG A 279 20.91 18.44 -6.24
C ARG A 279 19.59 17.68 -6.49
N GLY A 280 19.56 16.38 -6.25
CA GLY A 280 18.43 15.50 -6.58
C GLY A 280 17.69 15.02 -5.34
N GLY A 281 16.36 14.85 -5.45
CA GLY A 281 15.51 14.24 -4.43
C GLY A 281 15.86 12.77 -4.16
N VAL A 282 15.17 12.17 -3.19
CA VAL A 282 15.40 10.76 -2.82
C VAL A 282 14.47 9.87 -3.63
N THR A 283 14.98 8.76 -4.14
CA THR A 283 14.21 7.82 -4.96
C THR A 283 13.99 6.48 -4.25
N GLY A 284 12.82 5.90 -4.43
CA GLY A 284 12.45 4.57 -3.97
C GLY A 284 11.62 3.86 -5.04
N VAL A 285 11.77 2.55 -5.16
CA VAL A 285 10.96 1.74 -6.08
C VAL A 285 9.73 1.26 -5.32
N ILE A 286 8.54 1.55 -5.84
CA ILE A 286 7.26 1.21 -5.21
C ILE A 286 6.31 0.57 -6.22
N THR A 287 5.24 -0.06 -5.76
CA THR A 287 4.09 -0.35 -6.62
C THR A 287 3.14 0.86 -6.67
N PRO A 288 2.49 1.14 -7.80
CA PRO A 288 1.57 2.27 -7.93
C PRO A 288 0.35 2.06 -7.01
N PRO A 289 -0.10 3.11 -6.30
CA PRO A 289 -1.39 3.12 -5.64
C PRO A 289 -2.53 2.62 -6.51
N LEU A 290 -3.36 1.75 -5.92
CA LEU A 290 -4.62 1.32 -6.50
C LEU A 290 -5.60 2.50 -6.44
N SER A 291 -5.48 3.44 -7.37
CA SER A 291 -6.51 4.43 -7.65
C SER A 291 -7.02 4.23 -9.06
N ARG A 292 -8.33 3.94 -9.14
CA ARG A 292 -9.21 3.87 -10.31
C ARG A 292 -8.58 4.30 -11.66
N GLY A 293 -8.61 3.35 -12.60
CA GLY A 293 -8.91 3.63 -13.99
C GLY A 293 -7.85 4.41 -14.75
N ILE A 294 -6.81 3.71 -15.20
CA ILE A 294 -6.55 3.75 -16.64
C ILE A 294 -7.63 2.89 -17.27
N LEU A 295 -8.84 3.45 -17.29
CA LEU A 295 -9.80 3.11 -18.33
C LEU A 295 -9.06 3.49 -19.60
N ASN A 296 -8.71 2.51 -20.43
CA ASN A 296 -8.45 2.76 -21.83
C ASN A 296 -9.72 3.39 -22.39
N ILE A 297 -9.82 4.72 -22.30
CA ILE A 297 -10.73 5.48 -23.13
C ILE A 297 -10.10 5.41 -24.51
N PHE A 298 -10.54 4.41 -25.28
CA PHE A 298 -10.52 4.49 -26.73
C PHE A 298 -11.08 5.86 -27.13
N LEU A 299 -10.24 6.69 -27.75
CA LEU A 299 -10.74 7.63 -28.73
C LEU A 299 -10.27 7.14 -30.09
N SER A 300 -11.28 6.65 -30.83
CA SER A 300 -11.31 6.51 -32.27
C SER A 300 -10.56 7.62 -32.99
N ARG A 301 -9.57 7.25 -33.80
CA ARG A 301 -9.63 7.26 -35.27
C ARG A 301 -8.52 6.41 -35.85
#